data_AF-A0AAP0R7F3-F1
#
_entry.id   AF-A0AAP0R7F3-F1
#
_cell.length_a   1.000
_cell.length_b   1.000
_cell.length_c   1.000
_cell.angle_alpha   90.00
_cell.angle_beta   90.00
_cell.angle_gamma   90.00
#
_symmetry.space_group_name_H-M   'P 1'
#
loop_
_entity.id
_entity.type
_entity.pdbx_description
1 polymer ?
#
loop_
_entity_poly.entity_id
_entity_poly.type
_entity_poly.pdbx_seq_one_letter_code
_entity_poly.pdbx_strand_id
1 'polypeptide(L)'
;MTVGSGINVVDGRLVVLGNCILSDVHNNIVITPATGDALINGAFIGVKSDQMGSRRVFPVGKLGGLRFMCVFRFKLWWMTQRMGSCGQDIPIETQFLIVEGHDDSNFGEGSEDGAGKSALYTVFLPILEGDFRAVLQGNERNELEICLESGDPAVEGFEGSHLVFVAAGSDPFDVITNAVKTVEKHLQTFCHREKKKMPDMLNWFGWCTWDAFYTDVTADGVRQGLESLEKGGIPPKFVIIDDGWQSVGMDPTGTESKADNAANLLKIWNLNNFSGVVGVFNCQGAGWCRVGKRYLVHDEQPGTITGVIRAKDVNYLPRVSDDGWTGDTIIYSHLGGEVVYLPKDASWPITLKCREYEVFTVVPVKVLSNGATFAPIGLIKMFNSGGALAELKYEYERSATVGMKVRGCGTFGAYSSARPKRITVDSEEMEFDYEEKSGFVTLALSILEEELYLWNVTVEL
;
A
#
# COMPACT_ATOMS: atom_id res chain seq x y z
N MET A 1 15.20 9.70 -46.51
CA MET A 1 14.11 10.41 -45.81
C MET A 1 13.38 9.38 -44.97
N THR A 2 13.73 9.28 -43.69
CA THR A 2 13.01 8.45 -42.73
C THR A 2 11.69 9.13 -42.43
N VAL A 3 10.58 8.52 -42.85
CA VAL A 3 9.23 8.96 -42.49
C VAL A 3 9.13 8.81 -40.97
N GLY A 4 9.30 9.91 -40.23
CA GLY A 4 9.19 9.93 -38.79
C GLY A 4 7.78 9.56 -38.34
N SER A 5 7.63 9.14 -37.09
CA SER A 5 6.36 8.76 -36.45
C SER A 5 5.30 9.87 -36.39
N GLY A 6 5.44 10.96 -37.14
CA GLY A 6 4.53 12.11 -37.13
C GLY A 6 4.41 12.81 -35.78
N ILE A 7 5.24 12.44 -34.80
CA ILE A 7 5.32 13.04 -33.46
C ILE A 7 6.69 13.69 -33.34
N ASN A 8 6.73 15.00 -33.19
CA ASN A 8 7.97 15.76 -33.09
C ASN A 8 7.78 17.08 -32.35
N VAL A 9 8.89 17.64 -31.86
CA VAL A 9 8.92 19.01 -31.34
C VAL A 9 9.49 19.91 -32.43
N VAL A 10 8.71 20.90 -32.87
CA VAL A 10 9.10 21.89 -33.89
C VAL A 10 8.67 23.27 -33.40
N ASP A 11 9.57 24.24 -33.46
CA ASP A 11 9.33 25.64 -33.05
C ASP A 11 8.68 25.77 -31.65
N GLY A 12 9.15 24.96 -30.70
CA GLY A 12 8.61 24.93 -29.33
C GLY A 12 7.20 24.35 -29.22
N ARG A 13 6.76 23.52 -30.17
CA ARG A 13 5.44 22.86 -30.15
C ARG A 13 5.59 21.36 -30.31
N LEU A 14 4.86 20.59 -29.50
CA LEU A 14 4.68 19.16 -29.71
C LEU A 14 3.60 18.99 -30.77
N VAL A 15 4.02 18.61 -31.97
CA VAL A 15 3.15 18.38 -33.11
C VAL A 15 2.96 16.88 -33.28
N VAL A 16 1.70 16.45 -33.41
CA VAL A 16 1.29 15.06 -33.56
C VAL A 16 0.39 14.96 -34.78
N LEU A 17 0.89 14.33 -35.84
CA LEU A 17 0.24 14.22 -37.16
C LEU A 17 -0.30 15.57 -37.65
N GLY A 18 0.52 16.63 -37.53
CA GLY A 18 0.17 17.99 -37.95
C GLY A 18 -0.63 18.81 -36.92
N ASN A 19 -1.10 18.20 -35.84
CA ASN A 19 -1.88 18.86 -34.80
C ASN A 19 -0.97 19.34 -33.66
N CYS A 20 -1.09 20.61 -33.26
CA CYS A 20 -0.35 21.12 -32.11
C CYS A 20 -1.02 20.66 -30.80
N ILE A 21 -0.37 19.76 -30.06
CA ILE A 21 -0.91 19.21 -28.81
C ILE A 21 -0.40 19.97 -27.58
N LEU A 22 0.89 20.33 -27.57
CA LEU A 22 1.49 21.18 -26.55
C LEU A 22 2.19 22.37 -27.20
N SER A 23 1.99 23.56 -26.67
CA SER A 23 2.77 24.77 -27.01
C SER A 23 3.84 25.04 -25.95
N ASP A 24 4.76 25.97 -26.22
CA ASP A 24 5.82 26.36 -25.29
C ASP A 24 6.59 25.16 -24.71
N VAL A 25 6.90 24.17 -25.56
CA VAL A 25 7.63 22.96 -25.16
C VAL A 25 9.06 23.31 -24.75
N HIS A 26 9.49 22.81 -23.60
CA HIS A 26 10.80 23.12 -23.04
C HIS A 26 11.94 22.47 -23.84
N ASN A 27 13.08 23.16 -23.93
CA ASN A 27 14.23 22.74 -24.76
C ASN A 27 14.91 21.45 -24.29
N ASN A 28 14.68 21.03 -23.05
CA ASN A 28 15.21 19.79 -22.50
C ASN A 28 14.34 18.57 -22.79
N ILE A 29 13.18 18.75 -23.43
CA ILE A 29 12.31 17.65 -23.84
C ILE A 29 12.87 16.98 -25.10
N VAL A 30 12.97 15.66 -25.06
CA VAL A 30 13.51 14.83 -26.16
C VAL A 30 12.41 13.90 -26.66
N ILE A 31 12.32 13.75 -27.99
CA ILE A 31 11.42 12.80 -28.64
C ILE A 31 12.24 11.67 -29.25
N THR A 32 12.02 10.45 -28.77
CA THR A 32 12.67 9.24 -29.28
C THR A 32 11.63 8.40 -30.04
N PRO A 33 11.78 8.19 -31.36
CA PRO A 33 10.85 7.36 -32.11
C PRO A 33 10.80 5.93 -31.55
N ALA A 34 9.61 5.34 -31.46
CA ALA A 34 9.50 3.94 -31.06
C ALA A 34 10.00 3.03 -32.20
N THR A 35 10.95 2.13 -31.89
CA THR A 35 11.49 1.17 -32.85
C THR A 35 10.66 -0.11 -32.86
N GLY A 36 10.00 -0.44 -33.98
CA GLY A 36 9.25 -1.70 -34.12
C GLY A 36 8.45 -1.81 -35.43
N ASP A 37 8.27 -3.05 -35.89
CA ASP A 37 7.53 -3.36 -37.13
C ASP A 37 6.06 -2.94 -37.05
N ALA A 38 5.70 -2.04 -37.97
CA ALA A 38 4.40 -1.74 -38.56
C ALA A 38 3.15 -1.81 -37.66
N LEU A 39 2.62 -0.64 -37.28
CA LEU A 39 1.20 -0.23 -37.40
C LEU A 39 0.89 1.11 -36.71
N ILE A 40 1.78 1.65 -35.86
CA ILE A 40 1.51 2.90 -35.11
C ILE A 40 2.70 3.84 -35.18
N ASN A 41 2.38 5.08 -35.53
CA ASN A 41 3.20 6.26 -35.37
C ASN A 41 3.28 6.61 -33.88
N GLY A 42 4.31 6.11 -33.18
CA GLY A 42 4.53 6.33 -31.75
C GLY A 42 5.93 6.88 -31.45
N ALA A 43 6.07 7.60 -30.35
CA ALA A 43 7.34 8.11 -29.86
C ALA A 43 7.34 8.19 -28.33
N PHE A 44 8.51 8.24 -27.74
CA PHE A 44 8.69 8.47 -26.31
C PHE A 44 9.09 9.92 -26.07
N ILE A 45 8.49 10.53 -25.06
CA ILE A 45 8.94 11.77 -24.46
C ILE A 45 9.93 11.39 -23.35
N GLY A 46 11.13 11.94 -23.45
CA GLY A 46 12.16 11.94 -22.42
C GLY A 46 12.54 13.37 -22.00
N VAL A 47 13.40 13.47 -21.00
CA VAL A 47 13.94 14.71 -20.47
C VAL A 47 15.46 14.59 -20.35
N LYS A 48 16.18 15.53 -20.96
CA LYS A 48 17.62 15.71 -20.75
C LYS A 48 17.86 16.58 -19.52
N SER A 49 18.37 15.98 -18.45
CA SER A 49 18.64 16.68 -17.19
C SER A 49 19.93 16.18 -16.56
N ASP A 50 20.69 17.08 -15.95
CA ASP A 50 21.81 16.77 -15.04
C ASP A 50 21.35 16.66 -13.58
N GLN A 51 20.07 16.94 -13.31
CA GLN A 51 19.50 16.86 -11.97
C GLN A 51 19.29 15.41 -11.53
N MET A 52 19.85 15.04 -10.39
CA MET A 52 19.61 13.77 -9.69
C MET A 52 18.61 13.95 -8.56
N GLY A 53 17.84 12.93 -8.20
CA GLY A 53 17.04 12.88 -6.98
C GLY A 53 15.92 11.84 -7.06
N SER A 54 15.54 11.28 -5.92
CA SER A 54 14.47 10.27 -5.80
C SER A 54 13.08 10.78 -6.22
N ARG A 55 12.91 12.11 -6.34
CA ARG A 55 11.76 12.78 -6.91
C ARG A 55 12.16 14.00 -7.75
N ARG A 56 11.72 14.05 -9.01
CA ARG A 56 11.94 15.19 -9.91
C ARG A 56 10.70 15.51 -10.73
N VAL A 57 10.48 16.79 -11.02
CA VAL A 57 9.34 17.27 -11.80
C VAL A 57 9.87 18.12 -12.95
N PHE A 58 9.44 17.78 -14.16
CA PHE A 58 9.88 18.43 -15.39
C PHE A 58 8.68 18.98 -16.17
N PRO A 59 8.56 20.30 -16.32
CA PRO A 59 7.61 20.89 -17.25
C PRO A 59 7.90 20.45 -18.69
N VAL A 60 6.85 19.99 -19.39
CA VAL A 60 6.96 19.54 -20.78
C VAL A 60 6.57 20.69 -21.71
N GLY A 61 5.35 21.19 -21.58
CA GLY A 61 4.79 22.26 -22.41
C GLY A 61 3.34 22.54 -22.02
N LYS A 62 2.74 23.59 -22.55
CA LYS A 62 1.38 24.02 -22.24
C LYS A 62 0.34 23.24 -23.00
N LEU A 63 -0.65 22.73 -22.27
CA LEU A 63 -1.88 22.19 -22.84
C LEU A 63 -2.98 23.24 -22.68
N GLY A 64 -3.62 23.65 -23.77
CA GLY A 64 -4.70 24.64 -23.72
C GLY A 64 -5.66 24.51 -24.88
N GLY A 65 -6.96 24.55 -24.58
CA GLY A 65 -8.05 24.55 -25.57
C GLY A 65 -8.37 23.19 -26.19
N LEU A 66 -7.66 22.12 -25.81
CA LEU A 66 -7.91 20.76 -26.30
C LEU A 66 -8.59 19.93 -25.23
N ARG A 67 -9.69 19.27 -25.60
CA ARG A 67 -10.41 18.38 -24.67
C ARG A 67 -9.54 17.19 -24.32
N PHE A 68 -9.55 16.79 -23.06
CA PHE A 68 -8.86 15.58 -22.64
C PHE A 68 -9.70 14.77 -21.66
N MET A 69 -9.37 13.48 -21.56
CA MET A 69 -9.71 12.62 -20.43
C MET A 69 -8.42 12.06 -19.84
N CYS A 70 -8.33 12.01 -18.52
CA CYS A 70 -7.19 11.41 -17.83
C CYS A 70 -7.66 10.47 -16.73
N VAL A 71 -6.82 9.49 -16.39
CA VAL A 71 -7.01 8.59 -15.25
C VAL A 71 -5.89 8.85 -14.25
N PHE A 72 -6.26 9.10 -13.01
CA PHE A 72 -5.32 9.50 -11.96
C PHE A 72 -5.62 8.81 -10.64
N ARG A 73 -4.57 8.60 -9.84
CA ARG A 73 -4.68 7.98 -8.52
C ARG A 73 -5.08 9.04 -7.48
N PHE A 74 -6.29 8.92 -6.94
CA PHE A 74 -6.84 9.87 -5.95
C PHE A 74 -6.79 9.35 -4.51
N LYS A 75 -6.53 8.05 -4.33
CA LYS A 75 -6.16 7.39 -3.06
C LYS A 75 -5.04 6.39 -3.36
N LEU A 76 -4.34 5.94 -2.33
CA LEU A 76 -3.23 4.99 -2.47
C LEU A 76 -3.58 3.74 -3.32
N TRP A 77 -4.83 3.26 -3.25
CA TRP A 77 -5.33 2.09 -3.98
C TRP A 77 -6.46 2.36 -5.00
N TRP A 78 -6.87 3.62 -5.20
CA TRP A 78 -7.97 3.94 -6.14
C TRP A 78 -7.59 4.94 -7.21
N MET A 79 -8.02 4.65 -8.44
CA MET A 79 -8.00 5.56 -9.56
C MET A 79 -9.40 6.04 -9.92
N THR A 80 -9.50 7.23 -10.51
CA THR A 80 -10.71 7.75 -11.13
C THR A 80 -10.34 8.59 -12.35
N GLN A 81 -11.34 9.05 -13.09
CA GLN A 81 -11.17 9.84 -14.29
C GLN A 81 -11.44 11.32 -14.06
N ARG A 82 -10.84 12.17 -14.88
CA ARG A 82 -11.20 13.58 -15.03
C ARG A 82 -11.21 13.98 -16.50
N MET A 83 -12.11 14.89 -16.86
CA MET A 83 -12.14 15.56 -18.14
C MET A 83 -11.80 17.03 -17.94
N GLY A 84 -11.11 17.63 -18.89
CA GLY A 84 -10.70 19.03 -18.84
C GLY A 84 -10.30 19.54 -20.21
N SER A 85 -9.77 20.76 -20.25
CA SER A 85 -9.34 21.39 -21.50
C SER A 85 -8.05 22.22 -21.41
N CYS A 86 -7.40 22.24 -20.24
CA CYS A 86 -6.13 22.93 -20.05
C CYS A 86 -5.23 22.20 -19.04
N GLY A 87 -3.92 22.47 -19.09
CA GLY A 87 -2.93 21.72 -18.31
C GLY A 87 -3.18 21.74 -16.81
N GLN A 88 -3.65 22.87 -16.23
CA GLN A 88 -3.93 22.97 -14.80
C GLN A 88 -5.06 22.05 -14.32
N ASP A 89 -5.92 21.58 -15.23
CA ASP A 89 -7.01 20.66 -14.89
C ASP A 89 -6.49 19.25 -14.59
N ILE A 90 -5.28 18.91 -15.08
CA ILE A 90 -4.66 17.59 -14.96
C ILE A 90 -4.26 17.34 -13.49
N PRO A 91 -4.86 16.36 -12.81
CA PRO A 91 -4.51 16.06 -11.42
C PRO A 91 -3.09 15.54 -11.29
N ILE A 92 -2.51 15.73 -10.12
CA ILE A 92 -1.31 14.97 -9.71
C ILE A 92 -1.59 13.46 -9.81
N GLU A 93 -0.54 12.67 -9.98
CA GLU A 93 -0.63 11.21 -10.07
C GLU A 93 -1.49 10.72 -11.27
N THR A 94 -1.48 11.46 -12.38
CA THR A 94 -2.13 11.02 -13.62
C THR A 94 -1.29 9.94 -14.30
N GLN A 95 -1.87 8.77 -14.51
CA GLN A 95 -1.20 7.58 -15.07
C GLN A 95 -1.61 7.28 -16.52
N PHE A 96 -2.58 8.01 -17.04
CA PHE A 96 -3.03 7.93 -18.42
C PHE A 96 -3.71 9.24 -18.80
N LEU A 97 -3.41 9.75 -20.00
CA LEU A 97 -4.03 10.95 -20.54
C LEU A 97 -4.31 10.71 -22.04
N ILE A 98 -5.50 11.10 -22.49
CA ILE A 98 -5.86 11.13 -23.91
C ILE A 98 -6.38 12.52 -24.26
N VAL A 99 -5.79 13.13 -25.28
CA VAL A 99 -6.12 14.47 -25.76
C VAL A 99 -6.74 14.36 -27.14
N GLU A 100 -7.84 15.05 -27.34
CA GLU A 100 -8.47 15.20 -28.64
C GLU A 100 -7.91 16.44 -29.34
N GLY A 101 -7.13 16.21 -30.39
CA GLY A 101 -6.63 17.22 -31.30
C GLY A 101 -7.69 17.61 -32.33
N HIS A 102 -7.67 18.88 -32.73
CA HIS A 102 -8.50 19.41 -33.81
C HIS A 102 -7.66 19.64 -35.04
N ASP A 103 -8.13 19.11 -36.18
CA ASP A 103 -7.49 19.33 -37.47
C ASP A 103 -7.66 20.80 -37.88
N ASP A 104 -6.59 21.58 -37.68
CA ASP A 104 -6.50 22.99 -38.07
C ASP A 104 -6.16 23.18 -39.56
N SER A 105 -6.18 22.11 -40.36
CA SER A 105 -6.08 22.21 -41.81
C SER A 105 -7.37 22.75 -42.45
N ASN A 106 -7.73 24.00 -42.16
CA ASN A 106 -8.62 24.81 -43.01
C ASN A 106 -8.29 26.30 -42.85
N PHE A 107 -7.16 26.72 -43.42
CA PHE A 107 -7.13 28.00 -44.14
C PHE A 107 -7.83 27.79 -45.48
N GLY A 108 -9.16 27.78 -45.47
CA GLY A 108 -9.99 27.57 -46.65
C GLY A 108 -11.44 27.83 -46.31
N GLU A 109 -11.93 29.01 -46.69
CA GLU A 109 -13.36 29.30 -46.72
C GLU A 109 -14.08 28.27 -47.60
N GLY A 110 -15.19 27.74 -47.10
CA GLY A 110 -16.24 27.13 -47.92
C GLY A 110 -16.08 25.64 -48.24
N SER A 111 -16.69 24.78 -47.42
CA SER A 111 -17.43 23.63 -47.94
C SER A 111 -18.60 23.29 -47.02
N GLU A 112 -19.80 23.61 -47.50
CA GLU A 112 -21.06 23.06 -47.03
C GLU A 112 -21.12 21.58 -47.45
N ASP A 113 -20.52 20.69 -46.66
CA ASP A 113 -20.88 19.27 -46.67
C ASP A 113 -20.47 18.67 -45.32
N GLY A 114 -21.45 18.20 -44.56
CA GLY A 114 -21.31 17.66 -43.20
C GLY A 114 -20.58 16.32 -43.09
N ALA A 115 -19.49 16.12 -43.84
CA ALA A 115 -18.54 15.04 -43.63
C ALA A 115 -17.73 15.38 -42.37
N GLY A 116 -18.10 14.77 -41.25
CA GLY A 116 -17.55 15.06 -39.92
C GLY A 116 -16.02 15.06 -39.91
N LYS A 117 -15.44 16.14 -39.37
CA LYS A 117 -14.01 16.20 -39.04
C LYS A 117 -13.66 15.00 -38.16
N SER A 118 -12.81 14.10 -38.66
CA SER A 118 -12.35 12.96 -37.88
C SER A 118 -11.43 13.46 -36.76
N ALA A 119 -11.85 13.31 -35.51
CA ALA A 119 -11.07 13.73 -34.36
C ALA A 119 -9.77 12.91 -34.28
N LEU A 120 -8.65 13.57 -33.98
CA LEU A 120 -7.37 12.89 -33.74
C LEU A 120 -7.17 12.72 -32.24
N TYR A 121 -6.98 11.49 -31.77
CA TYR A 121 -6.71 11.21 -30.36
C TYR A 121 -5.23 10.97 -30.14
N THR A 122 -4.64 11.68 -29.19
CA THR A 122 -3.24 11.53 -28.75
C THR A 122 -3.21 10.98 -27.34
N VAL A 123 -2.68 9.76 -27.18
CA VAL A 123 -2.45 9.12 -25.88
C VAL A 123 -1.08 9.54 -25.34
N PHE A 124 -1.03 9.86 -24.06
CA PHE A 124 0.17 9.97 -23.25
C PHE A 124 0.10 8.91 -22.16
N LEU A 125 1.04 7.96 -22.22
CA LEU A 125 1.13 6.83 -21.31
C LEU A 125 2.47 6.88 -20.57
N PRO A 126 2.52 7.42 -19.34
CA PRO A 126 3.69 7.36 -18.48
C PRO A 126 4.07 5.91 -18.18
N ILE A 127 5.37 5.62 -18.18
CA ILE A 127 5.90 4.27 -18.00
C ILE A 127 6.99 4.23 -16.92
N LEU A 128 7.49 3.01 -16.67
CA LEU A 128 8.65 2.79 -15.82
C LEU A 128 9.92 2.85 -16.67
N GLU A 129 10.97 3.45 -16.14
CA GLU A 129 12.32 3.40 -16.72
C GLU A 129 13.34 3.18 -15.61
N GLY A 130 14.02 2.03 -15.66
CA GLY A 130 14.87 1.58 -14.55
C GLY A 130 14.07 1.51 -13.24
N ASP A 131 14.61 2.12 -12.19
CA ASP A 131 14.01 2.15 -10.86
C ASP A 131 13.00 3.29 -10.66
N PHE A 132 12.66 4.03 -11.73
CA PHE A 132 11.78 5.20 -11.65
C PHE A 132 10.44 4.98 -12.33
N ARG A 133 9.40 5.52 -11.69
CA ARG A 133 8.04 5.62 -12.22
C ARG A 133 7.76 7.04 -12.70
N ALA A 134 7.27 7.18 -13.92
CA ALA A 134 6.71 8.43 -14.41
C ALA A 134 5.20 8.53 -14.13
N VAL A 135 4.75 9.73 -13.78
CA VAL A 135 3.35 10.16 -13.81
C VAL A 135 3.24 11.56 -14.41
N LEU A 136 2.04 11.93 -14.83
CA LEU A 136 1.72 13.27 -15.30
C LEU A 136 1.05 14.08 -14.20
N GLN A 137 1.20 15.39 -14.28
CA GLN A 137 0.43 16.35 -13.51
C GLN A 137 0.32 17.69 -14.25
N GLY A 138 -0.63 18.52 -13.83
CA GLY A 138 -0.78 19.89 -14.27
C GLY A 138 -0.21 20.90 -13.27
N ASN A 139 0.12 22.10 -13.74
CA ASN A 139 0.47 23.23 -12.88
C ASN A 139 -0.35 24.51 -13.20
N GLU A 140 -0.20 25.54 -12.36
CA GLU A 140 -0.90 26.83 -12.48
C GLU A 140 -0.61 27.60 -13.77
N ARG A 141 0.42 27.21 -14.54
CA ARG A 141 0.79 27.81 -15.82
C ARG A 141 0.23 27.04 -17.02
N ASN A 142 -0.68 26.09 -16.78
CA ASN A 142 -1.21 25.16 -17.77
C ASN A 142 -0.18 24.24 -18.41
N GLU A 143 0.96 24.02 -17.76
CA GLU A 143 1.95 23.08 -18.25
C GLU A 143 1.57 21.65 -17.86
N LEU A 144 1.72 20.74 -18.80
CA LEU A 144 1.86 19.32 -18.52
C LEU A 144 3.25 19.09 -17.94
N GLU A 145 3.33 18.42 -16.80
CA GLU A 145 4.60 18.07 -16.14
C GLU A 145 4.75 16.55 -16.05
N ILE A 146 5.97 16.06 -16.21
CA ILE A 146 6.35 14.69 -15.87
C ILE A 146 6.93 14.70 -14.46
N CYS A 147 6.35 13.92 -13.55
CA CYS A 147 6.89 13.65 -12.23
C CYS A 147 7.53 12.25 -12.23
N LEU A 148 8.82 12.19 -11.93
CA LEU A 148 9.58 10.95 -11.76
C LEU A 148 9.81 10.68 -10.29
N GLU A 149 9.53 9.45 -9.86
CA GLU A 149 9.72 9.00 -8.48
C GLU A 149 10.28 7.58 -8.44
N SER A 150 11.31 7.35 -7.62
CA SER A 150 11.83 6.01 -7.31
C SER A 150 11.14 5.36 -6.10
N GLY A 151 10.60 6.18 -5.19
CA GLY A 151 10.04 5.72 -3.92
C GLY A 151 11.09 5.38 -2.86
N ASP A 152 12.38 5.53 -3.18
CA ASP A 152 13.51 5.30 -2.27
C ASP A 152 14.47 6.50 -2.31
N PRO A 153 14.69 7.21 -1.17
CA PRO A 153 15.65 8.32 -1.10
C PRO A 153 17.08 7.96 -1.50
N ALA A 154 17.49 6.69 -1.44
CA ALA A 154 18.82 6.24 -1.86
C ALA A 154 18.96 6.08 -3.39
N VAL A 155 17.84 6.01 -4.11
CA VAL A 155 17.80 5.83 -5.56
C VAL A 155 17.54 7.17 -6.21
N GLU A 156 18.61 7.83 -6.66
CA GLU A 156 18.56 9.22 -7.15
C GLU A 156 18.85 9.39 -8.65
N GLY A 157 19.43 8.38 -9.32
CA GLY A 157 19.85 8.49 -10.72
C GLY A 157 18.86 7.86 -11.71
N PHE A 158 18.50 8.58 -12.77
CA PHE A 158 17.63 8.10 -13.85
C PHE A 158 18.23 8.44 -15.23
N GLU A 159 17.87 7.67 -16.26
CA GLU A 159 18.28 7.96 -17.66
C GLU A 159 17.41 9.07 -18.26
N GLY A 160 16.10 8.97 -18.08
CA GLY A 160 15.11 9.97 -18.48
C GLY A 160 14.74 9.92 -19.95
N SER A 161 15.05 8.86 -20.71
CA SER A 161 14.96 8.88 -22.18
C SER A 161 13.59 8.38 -22.71
N HIS A 162 12.90 7.53 -21.95
CA HIS A 162 11.63 6.89 -22.31
C HIS A 162 10.60 7.00 -21.18
N LEU A 163 10.21 8.21 -20.81
CA LEU A 163 9.37 8.45 -19.63
C LEU A 163 7.86 8.36 -19.93
N VAL A 164 7.44 8.85 -21.08
CA VAL A 164 6.03 8.86 -21.51
C VAL A 164 5.94 8.40 -22.95
N PHE A 165 5.22 7.31 -23.19
CA PHE A 165 4.91 6.88 -24.54
C PHE A 165 3.74 7.69 -25.12
N VAL A 166 3.90 8.17 -26.36
CA VAL A 166 2.92 8.94 -27.11
C VAL A 166 2.54 8.19 -28.37
N ALA A 167 1.24 8.07 -28.62
CA ALA A 167 0.69 7.52 -29.86
C ALA A 167 -0.55 8.30 -30.26
N ALA A 168 -0.86 8.28 -31.57
CA ALA A 168 -2.04 8.95 -32.08
C ALA A 168 -2.77 8.17 -33.17
N GLY A 169 -4.05 8.48 -33.33
CA GLY A 169 -4.94 7.89 -34.33
C GLY A 169 -6.38 8.38 -34.19
N SER A 170 -7.22 8.01 -35.15
CA SER A 170 -8.61 8.50 -35.24
C SER A 170 -9.61 7.74 -34.38
N ASP A 171 -9.28 6.53 -33.94
CA ASP A 171 -10.09 5.73 -33.03
C ASP A 171 -9.40 5.67 -31.65
N PRO A 172 -10.03 6.21 -30.59
CA PRO A 172 -9.41 6.26 -29.28
C PRO A 172 -9.20 4.86 -28.68
N PHE A 173 -10.06 3.88 -28.97
CA PHE A 173 -9.94 2.52 -28.44
C PHE A 173 -8.77 1.78 -29.09
N ASP A 174 -8.61 1.94 -30.40
CA ASP A 174 -7.48 1.36 -31.12
C ASP A 174 -6.17 1.98 -30.66
N VAL A 175 -6.09 3.32 -30.55
CA VAL A 175 -4.87 4.01 -30.11
C VAL A 175 -4.46 3.59 -28.71
N ILE A 176 -5.41 3.48 -27.77
CA ILE A 176 -5.12 2.99 -26.40
C ILE A 176 -4.59 1.55 -26.45
N THR A 177 -5.32 0.66 -27.11
CA THR A 177 -4.96 -0.78 -27.20
C THR A 177 -3.57 -0.96 -27.77
N ASN A 178 -3.29 -0.21 -28.83
CA ASN A 178 -2.04 -0.27 -29.57
C ASN A 178 -0.88 0.39 -28.83
N ALA A 179 -1.13 1.46 -28.07
CA ALA A 179 -0.12 2.09 -27.21
C ALA A 179 0.39 1.12 -26.15
N VAL A 180 -0.51 0.41 -25.46
CA VAL A 180 -0.13 -0.59 -24.47
C VAL A 180 0.65 -1.75 -25.12
N LYS A 181 0.28 -2.19 -26.33
CA LYS A 181 1.03 -3.20 -27.11
C LYS A 181 2.45 -2.76 -27.46
N THR A 182 2.65 -1.50 -27.82
CA THR A 182 3.99 -0.97 -28.08
C THR A 182 4.82 -0.91 -26.80
N VAL A 183 4.22 -0.45 -25.70
CA VAL A 183 4.89 -0.42 -24.39
C VAL A 183 5.22 -1.83 -23.88
N GLU A 184 4.37 -2.84 -24.10
CA GLU A 184 4.67 -4.25 -23.80
C GLU A 184 5.93 -4.72 -24.54
N LYS A 185 6.02 -4.43 -25.85
CA LYS A 185 7.20 -4.81 -26.65
C LYS A 185 8.47 -4.09 -26.20
N HIS A 186 8.34 -2.83 -25.76
CA HIS A 186 9.46 -2.02 -25.30
C HIS A 186 9.96 -2.45 -23.92
N LEU A 187 9.06 -2.57 -22.93
CA LEU A 187 9.44 -2.88 -21.55
C LEU A 187 9.73 -4.36 -21.34
N GLN A 188 9.01 -5.26 -22.02
CA GLN A 188 9.12 -6.71 -21.88
C GLN A 188 8.92 -7.24 -20.44
N THR A 189 8.34 -6.43 -19.54
CA THR A 189 8.10 -6.78 -18.11
C THR A 189 6.68 -7.28 -17.82
N PHE A 190 5.76 -7.13 -18.76
CA PHE A 190 4.38 -7.57 -18.62
C PHE A 190 3.88 -8.16 -19.93
N CYS A 191 2.70 -8.77 -19.89
CA CYS A 191 2.01 -9.25 -21.07
C CYS A 191 0.54 -8.80 -21.09
N HIS A 192 -0.01 -8.71 -22.30
CA HIS A 192 -1.43 -8.41 -22.48
C HIS A 192 -2.32 -9.52 -21.93
N ARG A 193 -3.53 -9.15 -21.51
CA ARG A 193 -4.52 -10.09 -20.92
C ARG A 193 -4.78 -11.28 -21.85
N GLU A 194 -4.82 -11.06 -23.16
CA GLU A 194 -5.10 -12.09 -24.17
C GLU A 194 -3.97 -13.14 -24.27
N LYS A 195 -2.77 -12.82 -23.80
CA LYS A 195 -1.63 -13.75 -23.73
C LYS A 195 -1.49 -14.42 -22.37
N LYS A 196 -2.19 -13.91 -21.34
CA LYS A 196 -2.16 -14.51 -20.00
C LYS A 196 -3.00 -15.78 -19.99
N LYS A 197 -2.48 -16.83 -19.37
CA LYS A 197 -3.28 -18.04 -19.09
C LYS A 197 -4.36 -17.67 -18.09
N MET A 198 -5.62 -17.80 -18.49
CA MET A 198 -6.75 -17.65 -17.56
C MET A 198 -6.69 -18.79 -16.53
N PRO A 199 -6.82 -18.50 -15.22
CA PRO A 199 -6.94 -19.54 -14.20
C PRO A 199 -8.19 -20.39 -14.43
N ASP A 200 -8.07 -21.72 -14.25
CA ASP A 200 -9.17 -22.66 -14.49
C ASP A 200 -10.43 -22.35 -13.65
N MET A 201 -10.26 -21.70 -12.50
CA MET A 201 -11.35 -21.23 -11.64
C MET A 201 -12.35 -20.31 -12.38
N LEU A 202 -11.90 -19.53 -13.37
CA LEU A 202 -12.75 -18.62 -14.13
C LEU A 202 -13.74 -19.32 -15.06
N ASN A 203 -13.58 -20.63 -15.31
CA ASN A 203 -14.54 -21.42 -16.09
C ASN A 203 -15.77 -21.84 -15.28
N TRP A 204 -15.78 -21.57 -13.98
CA TRP A 204 -16.85 -21.99 -13.09
C TRP A 204 -17.68 -20.81 -12.62
N PHE A 205 -18.94 -21.08 -12.29
CA PHE A 205 -19.74 -20.15 -11.51
C PHE A 205 -19.15 -20.04 -10.11
N GLY A 206 -18.85 -18.82 -9.67
CA GLY A 206 -18.43 -18.51 -8.31
C GLY A 206 -19.27 -17.40 -7.71
N TRP A 207 -19.14 -17.22 -6.40
CA TRP A 207 -19.94 -16.25 -5.66
C TRP A 207 -19.03 -15.35 -4.82
N CYS A 208 -19.28 -14.03 -4.87
CA CYS A 208 -18.62 -13.04 -4.04
C CYS A 208 -19.59 -12.58 -2.93
N THR A 209 -19.08 -12.47 -1.70
CA THR A 209 -19.90 -12.10 -0.53
C THR A 209 -20.33 -10.63 -0.51
N TRP A 210 -19.67 -9.74 -1.26
CA TRP A 210 -19.84 -8.29 -1.16
C TRP A 210 -21.28 -7.82 -1.40
N ASP A 211 -21.90 -8.16 -2.54
CA ASP A 211 -23.25 -7.68 -2.85
C ASP A 211 -24.34 -8.35 -2.00
N ALA A 212 -24.00 -9.42 -1.27
CA ALA A 212 -24.91 -10.09 -0.35
C ALA A 212 -24.86 -9.51 1.07
N PHE A 213 -23.67 -9.12 1.54
CA PHE A 213 -23.46 -8.77 2.95
C PHE A 213 -22.79 -7.42 3.18
N TYR A 214 -22.16 -6.84 2.16
CA TYR A 214 -21.23 -5.72 2.29
C TYR A 214 -20.27 -5.98 3.46
N THR A 215 -20.31 -5.14 4.48
CA THR A 215 -19.44 -5.24 5.64
C THR A 215 -19.85 -6.27 6.71
N ASP A 216 -20.95 -7.01 6.52
CA ASP A 216 -21.52 -7.93 7.52
C ASP A 216 -21.32 -9.41 7.13
N VAL A 217 -20.11 -9.77 6.71
CA VAL A 217 -19.82 -11.14 6.28
C VAL A 217 -19.66 -12.05 7.50
N THR A 218 -20.58 -13.00 7.67
CA THR A 218 -20.55 -13.98 8.76
C THR A 218 -20.43 -15.41 8.23
N ALA A 219 -19.87 -16.33 9.03
CA ALA A 219 -19.78 -17.74 8.64
C ALA A 219 -21.17 -18.36 8.38
N ASP A 220 -22.17 -17.99 9.18
CA ASP A 220 -23.56 -18.44 9.00
C ASP A 220 -24.19 -17.83 7.74
N GLY A 221 -23.95 -16.54 7.47
CA GLY A 221 -24.40 -15.88 6.25
C GLY A 221 -23.81 -16.53 4.99
N VAL A 222 -22.50 -16.82 4.99
CA VAL A 222 -21.84 -17.53 3.89
C VAL A 222 -22.44 -18.93 3.71
N ARG A 223 -22.66 -19.69 4.80
CA ARG A 223 -23.29 -21.02 4.73
C ARG A 223 -24.70 -20.95 4.13
N GLN A 224 -25.53 -20.03 4.62
CA GLN A 224 -26.89 -19.84 4.11
C GLN A 224 -26.92 -19.42 2.63
N GLY A 225 -25.98 -18.55 2.21
CA GLY A 225 -25.84 -18.16 0.82
C GLY A 225 -25.50 -19.35 -0.09
N LEU A 226 -24.58 -20.22 0.35
CA LEU A 226 -24.21 -21.45 -0.35
C LEU A 226 -25.38 -22.43 -0.45
N GLU A 227 -26.06 -22.70 0.67
CA GLU A 227 -27.24 -23.57 0.72
C GLU A 227 -28.37 -23.05 -0.19
N SER A 228 -28.58 -21.74 -0.21
CA SER A 228 -29.58 -21.09 -1.08
C SER A 228 -29.24 -21.26 -2.57
N LEU A 229 -27.97 -21.07 -2.95
CA LEU A 229 -27.51 -21.25 -4.33
C LEU A 229 -27.61 -22.72 -4.77
N GLU A 230 -27.25 -23.66 -3.90
CA GLU A 230 -27.40 -25.09 -4.13
C GLU A 230 -28.87 -25.49 -4.32
N LYS A 231 -29.75 -25.02 -3.43
CA LYS A 231 -31.21 -25.24 -3.54
C LYS A 231 -31.80 -24.63 -4.81
N GLY A 232 -31.25 -23.52 -5.27
CA GLY A 232 -31.59 -22.88 -6.55
C GLY A 232 -31.06 -23.61 -7.79
N GLY A 233 -30.27 -24.69 -7.62
CA GLY A 233 -29.69 -25.46 -8.71
C GLY A 233 -28.42 -24.84 -9.32
N ILE A 234 -27.82 -23.85 -8.68
CA ILE A 234 -26.63 -23.13 -9.16
C ILE A 234 -25.51 -23.14 -8.09
N PRO A 235 -24.99 -24.30 -7.70
CA PRO A 235 -23.95 -24.37 -6.66
C PRO A 235 -22.64 -23.74 -7.16
N PRO A 236 -22.08 -22.74 -6.46
CA PRO A 236 -20.80 -22.13 -6.84
C PRO A 236 -19.65 -23.12 -6.62
N LYS A 237 -18.64 -23.07 -7.50
CA LYS A 237 -17.41 -23.89 -7.40
C LYS A 237 -16.28 -23.19 -6.68
N PHE A 238 -16.41 -21.89 -6.44
CA PHE A 238 -15.51 -21.10 -5.62
C PHE A 238 -16.27 -19.94 -4.98
N VAL A 239 -15.73 -19.45 -3.86
CA VAL A 239 -16.26 -18.29 -3.13
C VAL A 239 -15.15 -17.28 -2.96
N ILE A 240 -15.46 -16.00 -3.21
CA ILE A 240 -14.63 -14.86 -2.83
C ILE A 240 -15.24 -14.27 -1.57
N ILE A 241 -14.50 -14.37 -0.46
CA ILE A 241 -14.84 -13.68 0.78
C ILE A 241 -14.26 -12.26 0.66
N ASP A 242 -15.13 -11.33 0.30
CA ASP A 242 -14.83 -9.90 0.14
C ASP A 242 -14.79 -9.17 1.49
N ASP A 243 -14.47 -7.88 1.48
CA ASP A 243 -14.40 -7.02 2.66
C ASP A 243 -15.66 -7.14 3.54
N GLY A 244 -15.50 -7.02 4.86
CA GLY A 244 -16.54 -7.29 5.86
C GLY A 244 -16.41 -8.59 6.65
N TRP A 245 -15.48 -9.48 6.29
CA TRP A 245 -15.18 -10.68 7.10
C TRP A 245 -14.26 -10.41 8.28
N GLN A 246 -13.51 -9.30 8.23
CA GLN A 246 -12.63 -8.84 9.30
C GLN A 246 -13.40 -7.90 10.23
N SER A 247 -13.23 -8.06 11.55
CA SER A 247 -13.72 -7.07 12.52
C SER A 247 -12.90 -5.79 12.40
N VAL A 248 -13.48 -4.72 11.86
CA VAL A 248 -12.88 -3.39 11.86
C VAL A 248 -13.47 -2.55 12.99
N GLY A 249 -12.61 -2.04 13.88
CA GLY A 249 -13.04 -1.14 14.94
C GLY A 249 -13.07 0.30 14.43
N MET A 250 -14.25 0.93 14.40
CA MET A 250 -14.34 2.39 14.37
C MET A 250 -14.06 2.90 15.79
N ASP A 251 -13.20 3.92 15.92
CA ASP A 251 -12.89 4.54 17.20
C ASP A 251 -14.21 5.03 17.86
N PRO A 252 -14.51 4.72 19.14
CA PRO A 252 -15.73 5.20 19.81
C PRO A 252 -15.84 6.73 19.86
N THR A 253 -14.73 7.43 19.66
CA THR A 253 -14.65 8.90 19.50
C THR A 253 -14.54 9.36 18.04
N GLY A 254 -14.67 8.44 17.09
CA GLY A 254 -14.55 8.69 15.65
C GLY A 254 -15.75 9.46 15.12
N THR A 255 -15.67 10.79 15.16
CA THR A 255 -16.53 11.66 14.34
C THR A 255 -16.12 11.60 12.87
N GLU A 256 -17.10 11.77 11.98
CA GLU A 256 -16.87 12.05 10.56
C GLU A 256 -15.72 13.06 10.41
N SER A 257 -14.74 12.76 9.54
CA SER A 257 -13.57 13.60 9.34
C SER A 257 -13.97 14.99 8.85
N LYS A 258 -14.10 15.93 9.80
CA LYS A 258 -13.78 17.35 9.60
C LYS A 258 -12.32 17.51 9.99
N ALA A 259 -11.51 17.99 9.06
CA ALA A 259 -10.08 18.17 9.27
C ALA A 259 -9.86 19.28 10.30
N ASP A 260 -9.76 18.92 11.58
CA ASP A 260 -9.24 19.79 12.62
C ASP A 260 -7.76 19.46 12.85
N ASN A 261 -6.91 20.46 12.65
CA ASN A 261 -5.45 20.40 12.67
C ASN A 261 -4.87 20.20 14.09
N ALA A 262 -5.34 19.20 14.85
CA ALA A 262 -4.76 18.87 16.16
C ALA A 262 -3.63 17.85 16.00
N ALA A 263 -2.44 18.19 16.50
CA ALA A 263 -1.28 17.32 16.56
C ALA A 263 -1.55 16.12 17.49
N ASN A 264 -1.62 14.90 16.93
CA ASN A 264 -1.79 13.66 17.68
C ASN A 264 -0.88 12.56 17.12
N LEU A 265 -0.53 11.58 17.97
CA LEU A 265 0.12 10.35 17.51
C LEU A 265 -0.89 9.49 16.75
N LEU A 266 -0.51 9.03 15.56
CA LEU A 266 -1.25 8.00 14.84
C LEU A 266 -0.96 6.66 15.49
N LYS A 267 -2.00 5.89 15.83
CA LYS A 267 -1.88 4.51 16.31
C LYS A 267 -2.55 3.56 15.34
N ILE A 268 -1.87 2.48 15.00
CA ILE A 268 -2.39 1.39 14.18
C ILE A 268 -2.18 0.11 14.96
N TRP A 269 -3.21 -0.71 15.10
CA TRP A 269 -3.09 -1.96 15.86
C TRP A 269 -3.61 -3.15 15.06
N ASN A 270 -3.13 -4.33 15.44
CA ASN A 270 -3.63 -5.61 14.94
C ASN A 270 -3.72 -6.62 16.10
N LEU A 271 -4.47 -7.70 15.92
CA LEU A 271 -4.68 -8.76 16.90
C LEU A 271 -4.15 -10.09 16.36
N ASN A 272 -3.36 -10.78 17.17
CA ASN A 272 -2.95 -12.17 16.97
C ASN A 272 -3.82 -13.10 17.82
N ASN A 273 -3.62 -14.40 17.71
CA ASN A 273 -4.40 -15.39 18.48
C ASN A 273 -4.31 -15.23 20.01
N PHE A 274 -3.23 -14.63 20.54
CA PHE A 274 -2.95 -14.55 21.99
C PHE A 274 -2.41 -13.18 22.46
N SER A 275 -2.33 -12.19 21.57
CA SER A 275 -1.75 -10.87 21.87
C SER A 275 -2.20 -9.84 20.84
N GLY A 276 -1.85 -8.57 21.04
CA GLY A 276 -1.96 -7.52 20.04
C GLY A 276 -0.61 -6.88 19.71
N VAL A 277 -0.58 -6.15 18.61
CA VAL A 277 0.54 -5.28 18.23
C VAL A 277 0.02 -3.87 17.97
N VAL A 278 0.73 -2.84 18.40
CA VAL A 278 0.40 -1.42 18.19
C VAL A 278 1.61 -0.69 17.64
N GLY A 279 1.51 -0.15 16.44
CA GLY A 279 2.44 0.85 15.90
C GLY A 279 1.98 2.26 16.27
N VAL A 280 2.92 3.10 16.69
CA VAL A 280 2.69 4.48 17.12
C VAL A 280 3.61 5.40 16.33
N PHE A 281 3.04 6.44 15.72
CA PHE A 281 3.77 7.27 14.76
C PHE A 281 3.53 8.75 15.02
N ASN A 282 4.60 9.56 15.00
CA ASN A 282 4.49 11.00 14.88
C ASN A 282 4.45 11.39 13.38
N CYS A 283 3.24 11.51 12.84
CA CYS A 283 2.99 11.84 11.43
C CYS A 283 2.70 13.32 11.17
N GLN A 284 3.13 14.22 12.05
CA GLN A 284 2.93 15.65 11.85
C GLN A 284 3.66 16.20 10.62
N GLY A 285 3.33 17.45 10.27
CA GLY A 285 4.07 18.25 9.30
C GLY A 285 3.53 18.19 7.88
N ALA A 286 2.81 17.11 7.56
CA ALA A 286 2.18 16.94 6.26
C ALA A 286 0.73 16.45 6.41
N GLY A 287 -0.15 16.96 5.56
CA GLY A 287 -1.56 16.60 5.57
C GLY A 287 -2.18 16.66 4.17
N TRP A 288 -3.28 15.94 3.99
CA TRP A 288 -4.04 16.01 2.74
C TRP A 288 -4.84 17.31 2.65
N CYS A 289 -4.52 18.16 1.67
CA CYS A 289 -5.29 19.37 1.40
C CYS A 289 -6.49 19.04 0.51
N ARG A 290 -7.71 19.14 1.05
CA ARG A 290 -8.95 18.85 0.30
C ARG A 290 -9.19 19.84 -0.85
N VAL A 291 -8.77 21.10 -0.69
CA VAL A 291 -8.96 22.15 -1.71
C VAL A 291 -7.98 21.94 -2.88
N GLY A 292 -6.69 21.85 -2.56
CA GLY A 292 -5.64 21.64 -3.56
C GLY A 292 -5.53 20.19 -4.05
N LYS A 293 -6.29 19.25 -3.46
CA LYS A 293 -6.26 17.81 -3.74
C LYS A 293 -4.83 17.24 -3.85
N ARG A 294 -3.95 17.69 -2.94
CA ARG A 294 -2.54 17.30 -2.86
C ARG A 294 -2.12 17.17 -1.39
N TYR A 295 -1.08 16.39 -1.14
CA TYR A 295 -0.40 16.46 0.16
C TYR A 295 0.35 17.79 0.26
N LEU A 296 0.12 18.49 1.35
CA LEU A 296 0.83 19.72 1.70
C LEU A 296 1.67 19.45 2.93
N VAL A 297 2.98 19.66 2.80
CA VAL A 297 3.84 19.89 3.95
C VAL A 297 3.57 21.31 4.41
N HIS A 298 2.86 21.44 5.52
CA HIS A 298 2.52 22.75 6.11
C HIS A 298 3.46 23.11 7.25
N ASP A 299 4.26 22.16 7.73
CA ASP A 299 5.30 22.35 8.73
C ASP A 299 6.44 21.36 8.46
N GLU A 300 7.61 21.87 8.06
CA GLU A 300 8.77 21.04 7.72
C GLU A 300 9.47 20.47 8.96
N GLN A 301 9.28 21.09 10.13
CA GLN A 301 9.93 20.73 11.38
C GLN A 301 8.92 20.69 12.53
N PRO A 302 7.91 19.80 12.45
CA PRO A 302 6.92 19.72 13.50
C PRO A 302 7.56 19.25 14.81
N GLY A 303 6.96 19.72 15.91
CA GLY A 303 7.45 19.46 17.25
C GLY A 303 7.42 17.99 17.65
N THR A 304 8.02 17.72 18.81
CA THR A 304 7.87 16.44 19.49
C THR A 304 6.46 16.30 20.06
N ILE A 305 5.86 15.10 19.94
CA ILE A 305 4.59 14.76 20.60
C ILE A 305 4.86 13.78 21.73
N THR A 306 4.25 14.05 22.88
CA THR A 306 4.10 13.07 23.96
C THR A 306 2.68 12.54 23.97
N GLY A 307 2.55 11.22 23.97
CA GLY A 307 1.29 10.49 24.12
C GLY A 307 1.43 9.40 25.17
N VAL A 308 0.48 8.46 25.16
CA VAL A 308 0.49 7.30 26.06
C VAL A 308 0.06 6.05 25.34
N ILE A 309 0.53 4.89 25.80
CA ILE A 309 0.09 3.56 25.38
C ILE A 309 -0.65 2.86 26.51
N ARG A 310 -1.73 2.16 26.16
CA ARG A 310 -2.60 1.44 27.09
C ARG A 310 -2.98 0.09 26.49
N ALA A 311 -3.31 -0.87 27.34
CA ALA A 311 -3.88 -2.16 26.90
C ALA A 311 -5.06 -1.99 25.94
N LYS A 312 -5.92 -1.00 26.22
CA LYS A 312 -7.12 -0.69 25.42
C LYS A 312 -6.84 -0.08 24.04
N ASP A 313 -5.60 0.27 23.72
CA ASP A 313 -5.23 0.68 22.36
C ASP A 313 -5.28 -0.52 21.38
N VAL A 314 -5.35 -1.75 21.89
CA VAL A 314 -5.74 -2.96 21.14
C VAL A 314 -7.19 -3.29 21.50
N ASN A 315 -8.14 -2.79 20.71
CA ASN A 315 -9.57 -2.81 21.09
C ASN A 315 -10.14 -4.20 21.39
N TYR A 316 -9.64 -5.24 20.72
CA TYR A 316 -10.12 -6.62 20.86
C TYR A 316 -9.22 -7.51 21.70
N LEU A 317 -8.28 -6.94 22.47
CA LEU A 317 -7.42 -7.70 23.36
C LEU A 317 -8.18 -8.63 24.34
N PRO A 318 -9.35 -8.26 24.91
CA PRO A 318 -10.13 -9.19 25.74
C PRO A 318 -10.62 -10.46 25.01
N ARG A 319 -10.66 -10.48 23.67
CA ARG A 319 -11.11 -11.68 22.91
C ARG A 319 -10.05 -12.79 22.88
N VAL A 320 -8.81 -12.45 23.18
CA VAL A 320 -7.64 -13.35 23.12
C VAL A 320 -7.00 -13.57 24.49
N SER A 321 -7.67 -13.09 25.54
CA SER A 321 -7.32 -13.34 26.93
C SER A 321 -8.11 -14.53 27.47
N ASP A 322 -7.54 -15.22 28.45
CA ASP A 322 -8.23 -16.30 29.16
C ASP A 322 -9.43 -15.81 30.00
N ASP A 323 -10.33 -16.75 30.30
CA ASP A 323 -11.39 -16.56 31.29
C ASP A 323 -10.81 -16.08 32.63
N GLY A 324 -11.34 -14.96 33.13
CA GLY A 324 -10.91 -14.35 34.39
C GLY A 324 -9.73 -13.37 34.27
N TRP A 325 -9.35 -12.94 33.06
CA TRP A 325 -8.34 -11.89 32.88
C TRP A 325 -8.67 -10.60 33.65
N THR A 326 -7.71 -10.11 34.43
CA THR A 326 -7.86 -8.94 35.31
C THR A 326 -7.81 -7.61 34.55
N GLY A 327 -7.29 -7.61 33.33
CA GLY A 327 -6.97 -6.41 32.56
C GLY A 327 -5.49 -6.02 32.59
N ASP A 328 -4.67 -6.72 33.37
CA ASP A 328 -3.22 -6.49 33.43
C ASP A 328 -2.54 -7.01 32.17
N THR A 329 -1.57 -6.27 31.65
CA THR A 329 -0.87 -6.61 30.41
C THR A 329 0.63 -6.46 30.55
N ILE A 330 1.35 -7.20 29.71
CA ILE A 330 2.72 -6.88 29.37
C ILE A 330 2.74 -6.06 28.10
N ILE A 331 3.56 -5.01 28.11
CA ILE A 331 3.92 -4.26 26.91
C ILE A 331 5.40 -4.50 26.64
N TYR A 332 5.72 -4.96 25.43
CA TYR A 332 7.08 -5.04 24.92
C TYR A 332 7.33 -3.96 23.87
N SER A 333 8.30 -3.09 24.10
CA SER A 333 8.78 -2.11 23.11
C SER A 333 9.79 -2.78 22.18
N HIS A 334 9.55 -2.74 20.87
CA HIS A 334 10.41 -3.39 19.88
C HIS A 334 11.70 -2.60 19.61
N LEU A 335 11.63 -1.27 19.55
CA LEU A 335 12.84 -0.46 19.35
C LEU A 335 13.63 -0.26 20.65
N GLY A 336 12.93 -0.06 21.77
CA GLY A 336 13.55 0.06 23.09
C GLY A 336 14.04 -1.27 23.67
N GLY A 337 13.42 -2.38 23.29
CA GLY A 337 13.76 -3.72 23.80
C GLY A 337 13.34 -3.96 25.24
N GLU A 338 12.41 -3.16 25.77
CA GLU A 338 11.99 -3.17 27.17
C GLU A 338 10.64 -3.86 27.38
N VAL A 339 10.52 -4.59 28.49
CA VAL A 339 9.28 -5.20 28.98
C VAL A 339 8.74 -4.39 30.15
N VAL A 340 7.47 -3.99 30.08
CA VAL A 340 6.77 -3.27 31.14
C VAL A 340 5.50 -4.01 31.53
N TYR A 341 5.36 -4.24 32.83
CA TYR A 341 4.09 -4.65 33.41
C TYR A 341 3.16 -3.45 33.54
N LEU A 342 2.03 -3.50 32.85
CA LEU A 342 1.03 -2.45 32.83
C LEU A 342 -0.26 -2.95 33.50
N PRO A 343 -0.57 -2.47 34.72
CA PRO A 343 -1.81 -2.79 35.40
C PRO A 343 -3.04 -2.33 34.61
N LYS A 344 -4.20 -2.91 34.91
CA LYS A 344 -5.47 -2.50 34.34
C LYS A 344 -5.65 -0.98 34.39
N ASP A 345 -6.09 -0.41 33.26
CA ASP A 345 -6.37 1.02 33.06
C ASP A 345 -5.17 1.98 33.21
N ALA A 346 -3.97 1.46 33.52
CA ALA A 346 -2.75 2.25 33.53
C ALA A 346 -2.31 2.62 32.11
N SER A 347 -1.33 3.53 32.02
CA SER A 347 -0.78 3.98 30.74
C SER A 347 0.71 4.20 30.82
N TRP A 348 1.43 3.84 29.76
CA TRP A 348 2.86 4.08 29.60
C TRP A 348 3.08 5.32 28.73
N PRO A 349 3.75 6.38 29.21
CA PRO A 349 4.10 7.54 28.38
C PRO A 349 5.07 7.17 27.25
N ILE A 350 4.84 7.79 26.08
CA ILE A 350 5.73 7.72 24.93
C ILE A 350 5.96 9.13 24.37
N THR A 351 7.20 9.44 23.96
CA THR A 351 7.55 10.72 23.37
C THR A 351 8.28 10.48 22.05
N LEU A 352 7.75 11.01 20.94
CA LEU A 352 8.28 10.81 19.59
C LEU A 352 8.56 12.16 18.92
N LYS A 353 9.78 12.33 18.39
CA LYS A 353 10.12 13.45 17.50
C LYS A 353 9.41 13.29 16.16
N CYS A 354 9.47 14.34 15.33
CA CYS A 354 8.98 14.30 13.96
C CYS A 354 9.48 13.05 13.22
N ARG A 355 8.56 12.30 12.59
CA ARG A 355 8.82 11.08 11.80
C ARG A 355 9.40 9.90 12.60
N GLU A 356 9.48 9.99 13.92
CA GLU A 356 9.79 8.83 14.76
C GLU A 356 8.55 7.95 14.93
N TYR A 357 8.81 6.68 15.23
CA TYR A 357 7.79 5.68 15.50
C TYR A 357 8.28 4.72 16.59
N GLU A 358 7.35 3.94 17.12
CA GLU A 358 7.63 2.79 17.98
C GLU A 358 6.58 1.71 17.70
N VAL A 359 6.94 0.44 17.94
CA VAL A 359 6.03 -0.69 17.85
C VAL A 359 6.00 -1.40 19.19
N PHE A 360 4.81 -1.77 19.63
CA PHE A 360 4.59 -2.48 20.89
C PHE A 360 3.87 -3.79 20.66
N THR A 361 4.31 -4.86 21.32
CA THR A 361 3.48 -6.06 21.53
C THR A 361 2.77 -5.93 22.88
N VAL A 362 1.46 -6.14 22.90
CA VAL A 362 0.61 -6.06 24.09
C VAL A 362 0.04 -7.45 24.38
N VAL A 363 0.37 -8.02 25.53
CA VAL A 363 0.03 -9.41 25.88
C VAL A 363 -0.80 -9.43 27.18
N PRO A 364 -1.96 -10.09 27.21
CA PRO A 364 -2.70 -10.32 28.45
C PRO A 364 -1.87 -11.12 29.45
N VAL A 365 -1.85 -10.69 30.71
CA VAL A 365 -1.20 -11.44 31.79
C VAL A 365 -2.12 -12.54 32.31
N LYS A 366 -1.57 -13.74 32.47
CA LYS A 366 -2.25 -14.85 33.15
C LYS A 366 -1.67 -15.08 34.54
N VAL A 367 -2.55 -15.28 35.52
CA VAL A 367 -2.20 -15.77 36.86
C VAL A 367 -2.29 -17.30 36.87
N LEU A 368 -1.24 -17.98 37.33
CA LEU A 368 -1.16 -19.43 37.44
C LEU A 368 -1.55 -19.91 38.85
N SER A 369 -1.78 -21.21 38.98
CA SER A 369 -2.18 -21.89 40.23
C SER A 369 -1.20 -21.71 41.39
N ASN A 370 0.09 -21.52 41.11
CA ASN A 370 1.13 -21.23 42.12
C ASN A 370 1.23 -19.74 42.50
N GLY A 371 0.38 -18.87 41.91
CA GLY A 371 0.38 -17.43 42.13
C GLY A 371 1.36 -16.64 41.25
N ALA A 372 2.21 -17.30 40.45
CA ALA A 372 3.06 -16.61 39.48
C ALA A 372 2.21 -16.09 38.31
N THR A 373 2.67 -15.02 37.68
CA THR A 373 2.05 -14.45 36.48
C THR A 373 2.94 -14.59 35.27
N PHE A 374 2.36 -14.91 34.12
CA PHE A 374 3.08 -15.19 32.88
C PHE A 374 2.40 -14.54 31.67
N ALA A 375 3.19 -14.12 30.68
CA ALA A 375 2.69 -13.60 29.41
C ALA A 375 3.70 -13.86 28.26
N PRO A 376 3.35 -14.65 27.23
CA PRO A 376 4.26 -14.94 26.12
C PRO A 376 4.28 -13.80 25.07
N ILE A 377 5.46 -13.25 24.79
CA ILE A 377 5.62 -12.12 23.85
C ILE A 377 5.83 -12.62 22.42
N GLY A 378 6.49 -13.77 22.24
CA GLY A 378 6.77 -14.38 20.94
C GLY A 378 8.19 -14.08 20.42
N LEU A 379 8.38 -14.03 19.11
CA LEU A 379 9.69 -13.75 18.51
C LEU A 379 10.02 -12.26 18.52
N ILE A 380 10.80 -11.81 19.50
CA ILE A 380 11.00 -10.38 19.82
C ILE A 380 11.86 -9.61 18.80
N LYS A 381 12.47 -10.30 17.84
CA LYS A 381 13.15 -9.68 16.68
C LYS A 381 12.22 -9.48 15.48
N MET A 382 10.93 -9.77 15.63
CA MET A 382 9.88 -9.50 14.64
C MET A 382 8.88 -8.49 15.20
N PHE A 383 8.51 -7.46 14.42
CA PHE A 383 7.55 -6.44 14.86
C PHE A 383 6.17 -6.99 15.24
N ASN A 384 5.74 -8.11 14.64
CA ASN A 384 4.55 -8.85 15.05
C ASN A 384 4.94 -10.12 15.83
N SER A 385 5.65 -9.96 16.95
CA SER A 385 6.25 -11.08 17.71
C SER A 385 5.24 -12.16 18.10
N GLY A 386 4.07 -11.73 18.57
CA GLY A 386 3.02 -12.64 19.04
C GLY A 386 2.36 -13.46 17.93
N GLY A 387 2.54 -13.08 16.66
CA GLY A 387 2.08 -13.85 15.51
C GLY A 387 2.82 -15.19 15.34
N ALA A 388 3.94 -15.38 16.03
CA ALA A 388 4.66 -16.66 16.06
C ALA A 388 3.95 -17.74 16.91
N LEU A 389 3.05 -17.37 17.82
CA LEU A 389 2.37 -18.31 18.71
C LEU A 389 1.18 -18.96 17.99
N ALA A 390 1.26 -20.28 17.76
CA ALA A 390 0.21 -21.07 17.12
C ALA A 390 -0.74 -21.71 18.16
N GLU A 391 -0.21 -22.17 19.29
CA GLU A 391 -0.98 -22.72 20.41
C GLU A 391 -0.40 -22.21 21.74
N LEU A 392 -1.27 -22.03 22.74
CA LEU A 392 -0.91 -21.64 24.11
C LEU A 392 -1.83 -22.37 25.08
N LYS A 393 -1.25 -23.04 26.08
CA LYS A 393 -1.94 -23.77 27.12
C LYS A 393 -1.31 -23.46 28.47
N TYR A 394 -2.09 -22.85 29.35
CA TYR A 394 -1.73 -22.67 30.75
C TYR A 394 -2.13 -23.91 31.55
N GLU A 395 -1.39 -24.20 32.63
CA GLU A 395 -1.56 -25.44 33.42
C GLU A 395 -1.37 -26.70 32.56
N TYR A 396 -0.35 -26.67 31.69
CA TYR A 396 -0.06 -27.73 30.74
C TYR A 396 0.55 -28.95 31.44
N GLU A 397 -0.21 -30.05 31.49
CA GLU A 397 0.14 -31.36 32.11
C GLU A 397 0.35 -31.33 33.64
N ARG A 398 0.88 -30.24 34.20
CA ARG A 398 1.18 -30.06 35.62
C ARG A 398 0.82 -28.63 36.06
N SER A 399 0.64 -28.47 37.37
CA SER A 399 0.49 -27.16 38.02
C SER A 399 1.66 -26.24 37.68
N ALA A 400 1.36 -24.99 37.31
CA ALA A 400 2.33 -23.93 37.02
C ALA A 400 3.24 -24.18 35.80
N THR A 401 2.76 -24.95 34.83
CA THR A 401 3.45 -25.17 33.56
C THR A 401 2.70 -24.48 32.42
N VAL A 402 3.44 -23.86 31.50
CA VAL A 402 2.89 -23.20 30.30
C VAL A 402 3.45 -23.89 29.06
N GLY A 403 2.57 -24.48 28.25
CA GLY A 403 2.91 -25.13 26.98
C GLY A 403 2.53 -24.24 25.79
N MET A 404 3.43 -24.15 24.81
CA MET A 404 3.28 -23.28 23.63
C MET A 404 3.72 -24.02 22.38
N LYS A 405 3.06 -23.73 21.25
CA LYS A 405 3.58 -24.03 19.92
C LYS A 405 4.02 -22.76 19.23
N VAL A 406 5.28 -22.70 18.83
CA VAL A 406 5.91 -21.50 18.28
C VAL A 406 6.42 -21.76 16.87
N ARG A 407 6.08 -20.88 15.92
CA ARG A 407 6.57 -20.92 14.55
C ARG A 407 7.74 -19.95 14.37
N GLY A 408 8.77 -20.38 13.64
CA GLY A 408 9.92 -19.55 13.26
C GLY A 408 11.16 -19.82 14.11
N CYS A 409 12.16 -18.95 14.02
CA CYS A 409 13.44 -19.08 14.72
C CYS A 409 13.93 -17.73 15.26
N GLY A 410 14.96 -17.76 16.11
CA GLY A 410 15.55 -16.57 16.72
C GLY A 410 15.17 -16.42 18.20
N THR A 411 15.29 -15.21 18.73
CA THR A 411 15.04 -14.95 20.16
C THR A 411 13.54 -14.95 20.45
N PHE A 412 13.09 -15.89 21.27
CA PHE A 412 11.76 -15.89 21.86
C PHE A 412 11.78 -15.16 23.20
N GLY A 413 10.78 -14.33 23.44
CA GLY A 413 10.60 -13.58 24.69
C GLY A 413 9.28 -13.90 25.37
N ALA A 414 9.30 -13.88 26.70
CA ALA A 414 8.12 -13.94 27.55
C ALA A 414 8.35 -13.15 28.83
N TYR A 415 7.28 -12.80 29.52
CA TYR A 415 7.33 -12.29 30.88
C TYR A 415 6.96 -13.39 31.86
N SER A 416 7.66 -13.42 32.99
CA SER A 416 7.29 -14.18 34.17
C SER A 416 7.58 -13.37 35.44
N SER A 417 6.65 -13.37 36.40
CA SER A 417 6.89 -12.74 37.72
C SER A 417 7.84 -13.53 38.61
N ALA A 418 8.09 -14.80 38.28
CA ALA A 418 9.01 -15.67 38.99
C ALA A 418 10.00 -16.30 38.01
N ARG A 419 11.25 -16.49 38.43
CA ARG A 419 12.26 -17.13 37.59
C ARG A 419 11.80 -18.55 37.22
N PRO A 420 11.71 -18.89 35.91
CA PRO A 420 11.43 -20.27 35.50
C PRO A 420 12.41 -21.24 36.12
N LYS A 421 11.92 -22.40 36.56
CA LYS A 421 12.78 -23.50 37.05
C LYS A 421 13.47 -24.18 35.87
N ARG A 422 12.74 -24.33 34.76
CA ARG A 422 13.18 -25.03 33.57
C ARG A 422 12.37 -24.57 32.35
N ILE A 423 13.03 -24.52 31.19
CA ILE A 423 12.38 -24.34 29.88
C ILE A 423 12.84 -25.49 28.98
N THR A 424 11.89 -26.14 28.30
CA THR A 424 12.20 -27.17 27.30
C THR A 424 11.67 -26.78 25.93
N VAL A 425 12.38 -27.19 24.88
CA VAL A 425 12.00 -27.07 23.47
C VAL A 425 12.09 -28.46 22.86
N ASP A 426 10.97 -28.99 22.38
CA ASP A 426 10.84 -30.37 21.88
C ASP A 426 11.39 -31.44 22.83
N SER A 427 11.14 -31.22 24.12
CA SER A 427 11.59 -32.08 25.24
C SER A 427 13.08 -31.97 25.59
N GLU A 428 13.86 -31.13 24.91
CA GLU A 428 15.24 -30.82 25.28
C GLU A 428 15.27 -29.59 26.20
N GLU A 429 16.07 -29.66 27.27
CA GLU A 429 16.22 -28.54 28.21
C GLU A 429 17.12 -27.46 27.61
N MET A 430 16.64 -26.21 27.66
CA MET A 430 17.30 -25.07 27.02
C MET A 430 17.84 -24.09 28.07
N GLU A 431 19.01 -23.52 27.79
CA GLU A 431 19.48 -22.35 28.50
C GLU A 431 18.58 -21.14 28.18
N PHE A 432 18.35 -20.29 29.19
CA PHE A 432 17.54 -19.08 29.07
C PHE A 432 18.07 -17.99 29.99
N ASP A 433 17.82 -16.74 29.60
CA ASP A 433 18.09 -15.56 30.42
C ASP A 433 16.82 -15.14 31.16
N TYR A 434 17.00 -14.62 32.38
CA TYR A 434 15.91 -14.05 33.19
C TYR A 434 16.38 -12.77 33.87
N GLU A 435 15.73 -11.65 33.56
CA GLU A 435 16.00 -10.37 34.19
C GLU A 435 15.08 -10.17 35.41
N GLU A 436 15.64 -10.26 36.62
CA GLU A 436 14.86 -10.24 37.86
C GLU A 436 13.99 -8.98 38.07
N LYS A 437 14.42 -7.83 37.54
CA LYS A 437 13.70 -6.55 37.73
C LYS A 437 12.46 -6.42 36.86
N SER A 438 12.55 -6.85 35.61
CA SER A 438 11.48 -6.73 34.62
C SER A 438 10.63 -8.01 34.52
N GLY A 439 11.16 -9.14 34.99
CA GLY A 439 10.57 -10.46 34.78
C GLY A 439 10.75 -10.95 33.33
N PHE A 440 11.65 -10.34 32.55
CA PHE A 440 11.84 -10.69 31.15
C PHE A 440 12.63 -11.99 31.00
N VAL A 441 12.03 -12.96 30.32
CA VAL A 441 12.62 -14.26 29.97
C VAL A 441 12.93 -14.27 28.48
N THR A 442 14.14 -14.69 28.11
CA THR A 442 14.50 -14.91 26.71
C THR A 442 15.20 -16.25 26.49
N LEU A 443 14.88 -16.91 25.38
CA LEU A 443 15.60 -18.10 24.90
C LEU A 443 15.79 -18.05 23.38
N ALA A 444 16.76 -18.80 22.87
CA ALA A 444 17.02 -18.92 21.43
C ALA A 444 16.32 -20.16 20.85
N LEU A 445 15.58 -19.98 19.75
CA LEU A 445 15.05 -21.05 18.92
C LEU A 445 15.93 -21.21 17.68
N SER A 446 16.36 -22.44 17.41
CA SER A 446 17.26 -22.78 16.30
C SER A 446 16.65 -22.52 14.92
N ILE A 447 17.49 -22.44 13.89
CA ILE A 447 17.05 -22.30 12.49
C ILE A 447 16.32 -23.59 12.07
N LEU A 448 15.20 -23.43 11.35
CA LEU A 448 14.37 -24.53 10.89
C LEU A 448 15.05 -25.29 9.73
N GLU A 449 15.03 -26.63 9.79
CA GLU A 449 15.39 -27.49 8.65
C GLU A 449 14.17 -27.83 7.77
N GLU A 450 12.96 -27.74 8.33
CA GLU A 450 11.69 -28.06 7.66
C GLU A 450 10.75 -26.85 7.60
N GLU A 451 10.05 -26.67 6.46
CA GLU A 451 9.03 -25.62 6.32
C GLU A 451 7.82 -25.87 7.24
N LEU A 452 7.26 -24.79 7.82
CA LEU A 452 6.07 -24.78 8.68
C LEU A 452 6.19 -25.52 10.03
N TYR A 453 7.39 -25.89 10.44
CA TYR A 453 7.65 -26.51 11.75
C TYR A 453 7.11 -25.66 12.92
N LEU A 454 6.64 -26.35 13.97
CA LEU A 454 6.14 -25.76 15.20
C LEU A 454 6.92 -26.33 16.39
N TRP A 455 7.75 -25.49 17.01
CA TRP A 455 8.48 -25.82 18.24
C TRP A 455 7.50 -26.05 19.39
N ASN A 456 7.66 -27.14 20.14
CA ASN A 456 6.93 -27.35 21.39
C ASN A 456 7.74 -26.76 22.55
N VAL A 457 7.36 -25.57 23.00
CA VAL A 457 8.04 -24.86 24.10
C VAL A 457 7.25 -25.05 25.38
N THR A 458 7.91 -25.54 26.44
CA THR A 458 7.30 -25.70 27.77
C THR A 458 8.08 -24.91 28.81
N VAL A 459 7.39 -24.10 29.61
CA VAL A 459 7.97 -23.31 30.70
C VAL A 459 7.40 -23.80 32.04
N GLU A 460 8.26 -24.18 32.97
CA GLU A 460 7.90 -24.66 34.32
C GLU A 460 8.28 -23.61 35.38
N LEU A 461 7.29 -23.16 36.16
CA LEU A 461 7.42 -22.06 37.14
C LEU A 461 7.46 -22.53 38.61
#